data_AF-A0AA38GT95-F1
#
_entry.id   AF-A0AA38GT95-F1
#
_cell.length_a   1.000
_cell.length_b   1.000
_cell.length_c   1.000
_cell.angle_alpha   90.00
_cell.angle_beta   90.00
_cell.angle_gamma   90.00
#
_symmetry.space_group_name_H-M   'P 1'
#
loop_
_entity.id
_entity.type
_entity.pdbx_description
1 polymer ?
#
loop_
_entity_poly.entity_id
_entity_poly.type
_entity_poly.pdbx_seq_one_letter_code
_entity_poly.pdbx_strand_id
1 'polypeptide(L)' 'MQVCITAFKKGELKVLAHAFDRSLRGRDFDEALFRHFAAIFKQQYNIDMPSNVRASQRPRTTCEKLKK' A
#
# COMPACT_ATOMS: atom_id res chain seq x y z
N MET A 1 -0.51 -0.56 9.76
CA MET A 1 -1.90 -0.34 10.21
C MET A 1 -1.88 -0.34 11.74
N GLN A 2 -2.72 0.45 12.40
CA GLN A 2 -2.71 0.58 13.87
C GLN A 2 -4.13 0.47 14.42
N VAL A 3 -4.26 -0.16 15.58
CA VAL A 3 -5.52 -0.33 16.31
C VAL A 3 -5.30 0.02 17.78
N CYS A 4 -6.25 0.74 18.37
CA CYS A 4 -6.22 1.14 19.78
C CYS A 4 -7.56 0.81 20.43
N ILE A 5 -7.52 0.35 21.68
CA ILE A 5 -8.71 0.21 22.53
C ILE A 5 -8.66 1.33 23.57
N THR A 6 -9.71 2.15 23.64
CA THR A 6 -9.79 3.30 24.54
C THR A 6 -11.10 3.31 25.32
N ALA A 7 -11.01 3.57 26.62
CA ALA A 7 -12.16 3.88 27.46
C ALA A 7 -12.37 5.39 27.52
N PHE A 8 -13.62 5.81 27.38
CA PHE A 8 -14.02 7.22 27.43
C PHE A 8 -14.92 7.49 28.64
N LYS A 9 -14.65 8.62 29.31
CA LYS A 9 -15.53 9.23 30.30
C LYS A 9 -15.64 10.72 29.99
N LYS A 10 -16.63 11.41 30.56
CA LYS A 10 -16.79 12.86 30.33
C LYS A 10 -15.52 13.60 30.77
N GLY A 11 -14.79 14.16 29.82
CA GLY A 11 -13.53 14.89 30.06
C GLY A 11 -12.28 14.01 30.21
N GLU A 12 -12.37 12.69 30.05
CA GLU A 12 -11.22 11.77 30.23
C GLU A 12 -11.19 10.68 29.14
N LEU A 13 -9.98 10.39 28.65
CA LEU A 13 -9.70 9.28 27.73
C LEU A 13 -8.54 8.46 28.28
N LYS A 14 -8.73 7.14 28.38
CA LYS A 14 -7.67 6.20 28.76
C LYS A 14 -7.45 5.16 27.67
N VAL A 15 -6.22 5.06 27.17
CA VAL A 15 -5.80 3.97 26.29
C VAL A 15 -5.63 2.70 27.11
N LEU A 16 -6.35 1.63 26.76
CA LEU A 16 -6.29 0.34 27.44
C LEU A 16 -5.32 -0.61 26.74
N ALA A 17 -5.29 -0.60 25.41
CA ALA A 17 -4.41 -1.43 24.61
C ALA A 17 -4.08 -0.75 23.28
N HIS A 18 -2.91 -1.08 22.74
CA HIS A 18 -2.41 -0.60 21.46
C HIS A 18 -1.71 -1.73 20.73
N ALA A 19 -2.02 -1.90 19.45
CA ALA A 19 -1.33 -2.83 18.58
C ALA A 19 -1.14 -2.20 17.20
N PHE A 20 -0.04 -2.54 16.54
CA PHE A 20 0.26 -2.01 15.22
C PHE A 20 1.16 -2.96 14.41
N ASP A 21 1.00 -2.89 13.10
CA ASP A 21 1.86 -3.56 12.13
C ASP A 21 2.63 -2.48 11.33
N ARG A 22 3.96 -2.53 11.41
CA ARG A 22 4.87 -1.60 10.71
C ARG A 22 4.96 -1.88 9.21
N SER A 23 4.78 -3.14 8.82
CA SER A 23 4.91 -3.70 7.47
C SER A 23 3.61 -3.75 6.68
N LEU A 24 2.47 -3.38 7.27
CA LEU A 24 1.18 -3.35 6.58
C LEU A 24 0.72 -1.90 6.32
N ARG A 25 0.99 -1.37 5.15
CA ARG A 25 0.67 0.01 4.73
C ARG A 25 0.03 0.03 3.34
N GLY A 26 -0.56 1.18 2.99
CA GLY A 26 -1.17 1.37 1.67
C GLY A 26 -0.22 1.13 0.49
N ARG A 27 1.09 1.35 0.69
CA ARG A 27 2.13 1.12 -0.33
C ARG A 27 2.35 -0.36 -0.65
N ASP A 28 2.09 -1.26 0.28
CA ASP A 28 2.26 -2.70 0.07
C ASP A 28 1.21 -3.22 -0.93
N PHE A 29 0.00 -2.65 -0.88
CA PHE A 29 -1.04 -2.87 -1.88
C PHE A 29 -0.68 -2.27 -3.25
N ASP A 30 -0.10 -1.06 -3.27
CA ASP A 30 0.35 -0.43 -4.52
C ASP A 30 1.45 -1.26 -5.20
N GLU A 31 2.38 -1.81 -4.40
CA GLU A 31 3.45 -2.70 -4.87
C GLU A 31 2.89 -4.03 -5.38
N ALA A 32 1.90 -4.63 -4.69
CA ALA A 32 1.25 -5.85 -5.15
C ALA A 32 0.55 -5.66 -6.50
N LEU A 33 -0.19 -4.56 -6.66
CA LEU A 33 -0.82 -4.17 -7.94
C LEU A 33 0.23 -3.93 -9.02
N PHE A 34 1.28 -3.17 -8.72
CA PHE A 34 2.37 -2.90 -9.67
C PHE A 34 3.02 -4.19 -10.15
N ARG A 35 3.32 -5.14 -9.25
CA ARG A 35 3.93 -6.43 -9.62
C ARG A 35 3.01 -7.27 -10.52
N HIS A 36 1.72 -7.29 -10.21
CA HIS A 36 0.73 -7.99 -11.03
C HIS A 36 0.71 -7.43 -12.46
N PHE A 37 0.59 -6.11 -12.62
CA PHE A 37 0.60 -5.50 -13.95
C PHE A 37 1.95 -5.61 -14.64
N ALA A 38 3.07 -5.46 -13.92
CA ALA A 38 4.40 -5.63 -14.49
C ALA A 38 4.61 -7.03 -15.09
N ALA A 39 4.08 -8.07 -14.45
CA ALA A 39 4.10 -9.42 -15.01
C ALA A 39 3.29 -9.52 -16.32
N ILE A 40 2.10 -8.93 -16.37
CA ILE A 40 1.26 -8.88 -17.58
C ILE A 40 1.97 -8.13 -18.70
N PHE A 41 2.56 -6.96 -18.41
CA PHE A 41 3.29 -6.16 -19.40
C PHE A 41 4.51 -6.89 -19.96
N LYS A 42 5.22 -7.64 -19.13
CA LYS A 42 6.33 -8.49 -19.56
C LYS A 42 5.85 -9.62 -20.46
N GLN A 43 4.71 -10.24 -20.14
CA GLN A 43 4.20 -11.38 -20.91
C GLN A 43 3.58 -10.98 -22.25
N GLN A 44 2.83 -9.87 -22.29
CA GLN A 44 2.09 -9.45 -23.49
C GLN A 44 2.89 -8.51 -24.40
N TYR A 45 3.73 -7.64 -23.82
CA TYR A 45 4.43 -6.59 -24.56
C TYR A 45 5.96 -6.75 -24.53
N ASN A 46 6.48 -7.76 -23.83
CA ASN A 46 7.92 -7.95 -23.58
C ASN A 46 8.60 -6.71 -22.97
N ILE A 47 7.85 -5.94 -22.17
CA ILE A 47 8.35 -4.72 -21.49
C ILE A 47 8.70 -5.06 -20.05
N ASP A 48 9.98 -4.99 -19.70
CA ASP A 48 10.44 -5.22 -18.33
C ASP A 48 10.42 -3.91 -17.51
N MET A 49 9.22 -3.51 -17.06
CA MET A 49 9.03 -2.29 -16.27
C MET A 49 9.86 -2.16 -14.97
N PRO A 50 10.19 -3.24 -14.22
CA PRO A 50 10.99 -3.13 -13.01
C PRO A 50 12.43 -2.64 -13.26
N SER A 51 12.97 -2.88 -14.46
CA SER A 51 14.35 -2.53 -14.83
C SER A 51 14.58 -1.02 -14.97
N ASN A 52 13.52 -0.25 -15.25
CA ASN A 52 13.62 1.18 -15.51
C ASN A 52 12.80 1.97 -14.47
N VAL A 53 13.50 2.63 -13.56
CA VAL A 53 12.92 3.41 -12.46
C VAL A 53 11.94 4.47 -12.99
N ARG A 54 12.25 5.14 -14.11
CA ARG A 54 11.35 6.16 -14.71
C ARG A 54 10.09 5.52 -15.31
N ALA A 55 10.23 4.38 -15.98
CA ALA A 55 9.10 3.64 -16.54
C ALA A 55 8.18 3.10 -15.45
N SER A 56 8.72 2.75 -14.28
CA SER A 56 7.97 2.23 -13.13
C SER A 56 7.13 3.27 -12.38
N GLN A 57 7.48 4.57 -12.47
CA GLN A 57 6.79 5.62 -11.71
C GLN A 57 5.35 5.85 -12.18
N ARG A 58 5.12 5.97 -13.49
CA ARG A 58 3.77 6.21 -14.04
C ARG A 58 2.77 5.09 -13.69
N PRO A 59 3.09 3.80 -13.90
CA PRO A 59 2.21 2.70 -13.49
C PRO A 59 1.95 2.66 -11.99
N ARG A 60 2.96 2.94 -11.15
CA ARG A 60 2.79 3.00 -9.68
C ARG A 60 1.76 4.07 -9.28
N THR A 61 1.84 5.28 -9.85
CA THR A 61 0.85 6.34 -9.59
C THR A 61 -0.55 5.95 -10.08
N THR A 62 -0.66 5.25 -11.21
CA THR A 62 -1.94 4.75 -11.71
C THR A 62 -2.52 3.65 -10.82
N CYS A 63 -1.69 2.74 -10.30
CA CYS A 63 -2.11 1.71 -9.35
C CYS A 63 -2.62 2.33 -8.04
N GLU A 64 -1.96 3.38 -7.54
CA GLU A 64 -2.41 4.11 -6.35
C GLU A 64 -3.78 4.79 -6.57
N LYS A 65 -4.01 5.37 -7.77
CA LYS A 65 -5.31 5.93 -8.15
C LYS A 65 -6.40 4.88 -8.31
N LEU A 66 -6.07 3.72 -8.87
CA LEU A 66 -7.00 2.60 -9.07
C LEU A 66 -7.48 2.02 -7.73
N LYS A 67 -6.63 2.05 -6.71
CA LYS A 67 -6.94 1.53 -5.37
C LYS A 67 -7.95 2.39 -4.59
N LYS A 68 -7.97 3.70 -4.84
CA LYS A 68 -8.88 4.65 -4.16
C LYS A 68 -10.31 4.48 -4.65
#